data_AF-A0A3M1AFX4-F1
#
_entry.id   AF-A0A3M1AFX4-F1
#
_cell.length_a   1.000
_cell.length_b   1.000
_cell.length_c   1.000
_cell.angle_alpha   90.00
_cell.angle_beta   90.00
_cell.angle_gamma   90.00
#
_symmetry.space_group_name_H-M   'P 1'
#
loop_
_entity.id
_entity.type
_entity.pdbx_description
1 polymer ?
#
loop_
_entity_poly.entity_id
_entity_poly.type
_entity_poly.pdbx_seq_one_letter_code
_entity_poly.pdbx_strand_id
1 'polypeptide(L)' 'PEKKLKKGDVATIVEYHPSETSEDGYSLEIFNVFGETIAVVVVSESDIEPLKEGEIFSVRSMEAA' A
#
# COMPACT_ATOMS: atom_id res chain seq x y z
N PRO A 1 7.82 8.52 -6.17
CA PRO A 1 6.91 8.71 -5.02
C PRO A 1 7.66 9.25 -3.80
N GLU A 2 7.07 10.19 -3.06
CA GLU A 2 7.69 10.85 -1.87
C GLU A 2 8.13 9.86 -0.79
N LYS A 3 7.53 8.66 -0.75
CA LYS A 3 7.81 7.59 0.21
C LYS A 3 8.65 6.43 -0.35
N LYS A 4 9.16 6.55 -1.59
CA LYS A 4 9.94 5.50 -2.30
C LYS A 4 9.28 4.10 -2.26
N LEU A 5 7.95 4.08 -2.18
CA LEU A 5 7.16 2.88 -2.36
C LEU A 5 7.35 2.35 -3.78
N LYS A 6 7.34 1.03 -3.91
CA LYS A 6 7.51 0.30 -5.16
C LYS A 6 6.32 -0.64 -5.33
N LYS A 7 5.97 -0.95 -6.58
CA LYS A 7 4.98 -1.99 -6.87
C LYS A 7 5.41 -3.29 -6.19
N GLY A 8 4.46 -3.94 -5.51
CA GLY A 8 4.70 -5.15 -4.72
C GLY A 8 5.01 -4.89 -3.24
N ASP A 9 5.11 -3.63 -2.80
CA ASP A 9 5.04 -3.33 -1.37
C ASP A 9 3.67 -3.72 -0.83
N VAL A 10 3.66 -4.33 0.35
CA VAL A 10 2.45 -4.84 1.01
C VAL A 10 1.92 -3.79 1.95
N ALA A 11 0.60 -3.60 1.95
CA ALA A 11 -0.08 -2.63 2.78
C ALA A 11 -1.41 -3.20 3.30
N THR A 12 -1.96 -2.55 4.32
CA THR A 12 -3.33 -2.80 4.79
C THR A 12 -4.23 -1.64 4.41
N ILE A 13 -5.43 -1.92 3.95
CA ILE A 13 -6.47 -0.90 3.77
C ILE A 13 -6.94 -0.47 5.16
N VAL A 14 -6.81 0.82 5.47
CA VAL A 14 -7.27 1.40 6.73
C VAL A 14 -8.49 2.31 6.55
N GLU A 15 -8.76 2.77 5.32
CA GLU A 15 -9.91 3.61 5.00
C GLU A 15 -10.34 3.43 3.55
N TYR A 16 -11.65 3.51 3.30
CA TYR A 16 -12.26 3.46 1.98
C TYR A 16 -12.93 4.81 1.67
N HIS A 17 -12.66 5.33 0.48
CA HIS A 17 -13.13 6.63 -0.02
C HIS A 17 -14.00 6.40 -1.26
N PRO A 18 -15.33 6.21 -1.10
CA PRO A 18 -16.22 6.01 -2.23
C PRO A 18 -16.31 7.27 -3.10
N SER A 19 -16.41 7.09 -4.42
CA SER A 19 -16.66 8.18 -5.37
C SER A 19 -17.84 7.86 -6.30
N GLU A 20 -18.71 8.84 -6.51
CA GLU A 20 -19.84 8.68 -7.44
C GLU A 20 -19.45 8.96 -8.90
N THR A 21 -18.34 9.66 -9.12
CA THR A 21 -17.97 10.21 -10.44
C THR A 21 -16.58 9.78 -10.92
N SER A 22 -15.79 9.16 -10.04
CA SER A 22 -14.45 8.67 -10.33
C SER A 22 -14.29 7.27 -9.75
N GLU A 23 -13.10 6.70 -9.93
CA GLU A 23 -12.70 5.50 -9.20
C GLU A 23 -12.66 5.77 -7.69
N ASP A 24 -12.93 4.71 -6.93
CA ASP A 24 -12.82 4.73 -5.48
C ASP A 24 -11.37 4.88 -5.03
N GLY A 25 -11.19 5.59 -3.92
CA GLY A 25 -9.90 5.76 -3.27
C GLY A 25 -9.78 4.90 -2.03
N TYR A 26 -8.54 4.61 -1.63
CA TYR A 26 -8.26 3.89 -0.39
C TYR A 26 -7.05 4.50 0.31
N SER A 27 -7.13 4.61 1.64
CA SER A 27 -5.95 4.86 2.48
C SER A 27 -5.28 3.52 2.78
N LEU A 28 -4.02 3.39 2.35
CA LEU A 28 -3.18 2.23 2.60
C LEU A 28 -2.14 2.56 3.68
N GLU A 29 -2.08 1.73 4.71
CA GLU A 29 -1.02 1.75 5.71
C GLU A 29 0.07 0.74 5.36
N ILE A 30 1.32 1.21 5.28
CA ILE A 30 2.50 0.39 5.03
C ILE A 30 3.28 0.28 6.35
N PHE A 31 3.63 -0.95 6.72
CA PHE A 31 4.45 -1.27 7.88
C PHE A 31 5.81 -1.83 7.48
N ASN A 32 6.81 -1.62 8.32
CA ASN A 32 8.10 -2.30 8.19
C ASN A 32 8.02 -3.75 8.74
N VAL A 33 9.15 -4.46 8.68
CA VAL A 33 9.26 -5.85 9.17
C VAL A 33 9.01 -6.03 10.67
N PHE A 34 9.00 -4.94 11.45
CA PHE A 34 8.67 -4.93 12.88
C PHE A 34 7.19 -4.60 13.14
N GLY A 35 6.41 -4.30 12.09
CA GLY A 35 5.02 -3.88 12.21
C GLY A 35 4.85 -2.39 12.50
N GLU A 36 5.90 -1.58 12.39
CA GLU A 36 5.81 -0.13 12.60
C GLU A 36 5.36 0.57 11.31
N THR A 37 4.38 1.48 11.43
CA THR A 37 3.90 2.29 10.31
C THR A 37 5.00 3.20 9.76
N ILE A 38 5.31 3.06 8.47
CA ILE A 38 6.30 3.89 7.77
C ILE A 38 5.68 4.91 6.82
N ALA A 39 4.47 4.63 6.33
CA ALA A 39 3.72 5.52 5.46
C ALA A 39 2.23 5.20 5.48
N VAL A 40 1.42 6.26 5.31
CA VAL A 40 0.02 6.14 4.90
C VAL A 40 -0.12 6.89 3.57
N VAL A 41 -0.71 6.26 2.58
CA VAL A 41 -0.89 6.84 1.23
C VAL A 41 -2.32 6.65 0.77
N VAL A 42 -2.83 7.63 0.01
CA VAL A 42 -4.11 7.51 -0.69
C VAL A 42 -3.82 7.09 -2.12
N VAL A 43 -4.45 6.01 -2.57
CA VAL A 43 -4.32 5.47 -3.93
C VAL A 43 -5.70 5.18 -4.51
N SER A 44 -5.78 5.05 -5.84
CA SER A 44 -7.00 4.59 -6.49
C SER A 44 -7.15 3.08 -6.40
N GLU A 45 -8.36 2.55 -6.56
CA GLU A 45 -8.64 1.11 -6.56
C GLU A 45 -7.73 0.32 -7.52
N SER A 46 -7.52 0.84 -8.73
CA SER A 46 -6.69 0.24 -9.79
C SER A 46 -5.20 0.13 -9.47
N ASP A 47 -4.70 0.85 -8.45
CA ASP A 47 -3.32 0.74 -7.96
C ASP A 47 -3.15 -0.42 -6.95
N ILE A 48 -4.25 -1.06 -6.53
CA ILE A 48 -4.30 -2.09 -5.49
C ILE A 48 -4.45 -3.47 -6.13
N GLU A 49 -3.64 -4.42 -5.68
CA GLU A 49 -3.78 -5.83 -6.04
C GLU A 49 -4.05 -6.66 -4.75
N PRO A 50 -5.15 -7.44 -4.69
CA PRO A 50 -5.40 -8.33 -3.56
C PRO A 50 -4.34 -9.43 -3.46
N LEU A 51 -3.90 -9.73 -2.24
CA LEU A 51 -2.98 -10.84 -1.97
C LEU A 51 -3.65 -12.19 -2.22
N LYS A 52 -2.89 -13.14 -2.78
CA LYS A 52 -3.34 -14.51 -3.10
C LYS A 52 -2.67 -15.53 -2.20
N GLU A 53 -3.33 -16.66 -1.92
CA GLU A 53 -2.81 -17.70 -1.00
C GLU A 53 -1.42 -18.25 -1.33
N GLY A 54 -1.02 -18.24 -2.62
CA GLY A 54 0.29 -18.75 -3.05
C GLY A 54 1.43 -17.73 -3.00
N GLU A 55 1.16 -16.48 -2.60
CA GLU A 55 2.16 -15.42 -2.61
C GLU A 55 3.01 -15.45 -1.33
N ILE A 56 4.31 -15.17 -1.47
CA ILE A 56 5.28 -15.18 -0.38
C ILE A 56 5.83 -13.76 -0.21
N PHE A 57 5.80 -13.25 1.02
CA PHE A 57 6.39 -11.96 1.33
C PHE A 57 7.91 -11.97 1.14
N SER A 58 8.43 -10.90 0.56
CA SER A 58 9.87 -10.69 0.37
C SER A 58 10.30 -9.37 1.01
N VAL A 59 11.45 -9.40 1.68
CA VAL A 59 11.98 -8.21 2.37
C VAL A 59 12.95 -7.48 1.44
N ARG A 60 12.77 -6.15 1.35
CA ARG A 60 13.73 -5.24 0.72
C ARG A 60 14.06 -4.10 1.67
N SER A 61 15.24 -3.52 1.52
CA SER A 61 15.55 -2.26 2.19
C SER A 61 14.75 -1.12 1.56
N MET A 62 14.22 -0.24 2.40
CA MET A 62 13.69 1.04 1.94
C MET A 62 14.89 1.94 1.64
N GLU A 63 14.97 2.47 0.42
CA GLU A 63 16.01 3.45 0.10
C GLU A 63 15.72 4.74 0.87
N ALA A 64 16.70 5.24 1.63
CA ALA A 64 16.60 6.56 2.26
C ALA A 64 16.52 7.64 1.17
N ALA A 65 15.76 8.71 1.42
CA ALA A 65 15.50 9.82 0.48
C ALA A 65 16.78 10.35 -0.18
#